data_AF-A0A1Y1VEJ9-F1
#
_entry.id   AF-A0A1Y1VEJ9-F1
#
_cell.length_a   1.000
_cell.length_b   1.000
_cell.length_c   1.000
_cell.angle_alpha   90.00
_cell.angle_beta   90.00
_cell.angle_gamma   90.00
#
_symmetry.space_group_name_H-M   'P 1'
#
loop_
_entity.id
_entity.type
_entity.pdbx_description
1 polymer ?
#
loop_
_entity_poly.entity_id
_entity_poly.type
_entity_poly.pdbx_seq_one_letter_code
_entity_poly.pdbx_strand_id
1 'polypeptide(L)'
;MLKTYNIYTPLSIIKAFEFNSIRNYWHLSESYDNLSKYIDMDFDGLKNDIVYLMSDKKNRIKLDRNIDDYDKNSGEYNNKHDVLVKLLHLGYLAYDHKSNLKIDYNDEKSNKLIGELFIPNEEVLTSFKVSTENNNWKKVFKKVELSKKLLNDTWNENESGVAN
;
A
#
# COMPACT_ATOMS: atom_id res chain seq x y z
N MET A 1 22.44 13.74 -1.44
CA MET A 1 21.47 13.33 -0.40
C MET A 1 20.08 13.57 -0.98
N LEU A 2 19.27 12.55 -1.25
CA LEU A 2 17.89 12.74 -1.73
C LEU A 2 17.05 13.30 -0.57
N LYS A 3 16.34 14.41 -0.78
CA LYS A 3 15.40 14.95 0.20
C LYS A 3 14.16 14.05 0.25
N THR A 4 13.89 13.46 1.40
CA THR A 4 12.63 12.75 1.67
C THR A 4 11.64 13.72 2.29
N TYR A 5 10.50 13.93 1.63
CA TYR A 5 9.40 14.75 2.16
C TYR A 5 8.34 13.82 2.73
N ASN A 6 8.01 13.99 4.01
CA ASN A 6 6.90 13.29 4.64
C ASN A 6 5.65 14.16 4.52
N ILE A 7 4.55 13.58 4.05
CA ILE A 7 3.25 14.25 3.93
C ILE A 7 2.49 14.08 5.25
N TYR A 8 1.89 15.14 5.77
CA TYR A 8 1.11 15.14 7.02
C TYR A 8 -0.25 15.81 6.79
N THR A 9 -1.27 15.42 7.55
CA THR A 9 -2.59 16.08 7.46
C THR A 9 -2.53 17.50 8.06
N PRO A 10 -3.43 18.41 7.65
CA PRO A 10 -3.57 19.71 8.30
C PRO A 10 -3.78 19.60 9.82
N LEU A 11 -4.55 18.60 10.26
CA LEU A 11 -4.77 18.35 11.68
C LEU A 11 -3.47 17.97 12.40
N SER A 12 -2.65 17.08 11.81
CA SER A 12 -1.35 16.71 12.36
C SER A 12 -0.44 17.95 12.49
N ILE A 13 -0.49 18.87 11.53
CA ILE A 13 0.28 20.13 11.58
C ILE A 13 -0.22 21.04 12.72
N ILE A 14 -1.53 21.29 12.79
CA ILE A 14 -2.13 22.15 13.83
C ILE A 14 -1.81 21.60 15.22
N LYS A 15 -2.00 20.29 15.43
CA LYS A 15 -1.78 19.63 16.71
C LYS A 15 -0.30 19.59 17.10
N ALA A 16 0.60 19.50 16.12
CA ALA A 16 2.03 19.61 16.37
C ALA A 16 2.41 20.99 16.93
N PHE A 17 1.80 22.08 16.41
CA PHE A 17 1.98 23.41 16.97
C PHE A 17 1.32 23.57 18.36
N GLU A 18 0.10 23.05 18.54
CA GLU A 18 -0.67 23.18 19.79
C GLU A 18 -0.01 22.46 20.97
N PHE A 19 0.51 21.25 20.74
CA PHE A 19 1.10 20.42 21.80
C PHE A 19 2.63 20.43 21.80
N ASN A 20 3.25 21.19 20.90
CA ASN A 20 4.70 21.20 20.67
C ASN A 20 5.28 19.77 20.54
N SER A 21 4.52 18.84 19.97
CA SER A 21 4.90 17.43 19.82
C SER A 21 4.25 16.82 18.58
N ILE A 22 5.02 16.09 17.79
CA ILE A 22 4.52 15.35 16.62
C ILE A 22 3.93 14.02 17.12
N ARG A 23 2.65 13.77 16.84
CA ARG A 23 1.94 12.52 17.16
C ARG A 23 1.05 12.11 15.99
N ASN A 24 0.48 10.91 16.06
CA ASN A 24 -0.47 10.44 15.07
C ASN A 24 -1.85 11.08 15.29
N TYR A 25 -2.27 11.91 14.34
CA TYR A 25 -3.61 12.51 14.32
C TYR A 25 -4.43 12.05 13.10
N TRP A 26 -3.90 11.11 12.31
CA TRP A 26 -4.53 10.61 11.07
C TRP A 26 -5.91 9.99 11.32
N HIS A 27 -6.03 9.20 12.38
CA HIS A 27 -7.30 8.57 12.79
C HIS A 27 -8.33 9.59 13.31
N LEU A 28 -7.92 10.80 13.69
CA LEU A 28 -8.82 11.82 14.27
C LEU A 28 -9.45 12.73 13.20
N SER A 29 -8.92 12.73 11.97
CA SER A 29 -9.52 13.43 10.83
C SER A 29 -10.58 12.60 10.09
N GLU A 30 -10.85 11.37 10.50
CA GLU A 30 -11.62 10.43 9.69
C GLU A 30 -13.13 10.62 9.86
N SER A 31 -13.73 11.30 8.88
CA SER A 31 -15.16 11.22 8.55
C SER A 31 -15.42 10.60 7.18
N TYR A 32 -14.43 9.93 6.57
CA TYR A 32 -14.52 9.38 5.21
C TYR A 32 -14.09 7.92 5.20
N ASP A 33 -15.08 7.02 5.07
CA ASP A 33 -14.95 5.57 4.79
C ASP A 33 -13.72 4.86 5.39
N ASN A 34 -13.96 4.16 6.52
CA ASN A 34 -12.97 3.35 7.24
C ASN A 34 -12.05 2.56 6.29
N LEU A 35 -10.74 2.79 6.37
CA LEU A 35 -9.69 2.09 5.61
C LEU A 35 -9.94 0.58 5.46
N SER A 36 -10.44 -0.07 6.51
CA SER A 36 -10.76 -1.50 6.52
C SER A 36 -11.71 -1.89 5.38
N LYS A 37 -12.70 -1.05 5.07
CA LYS A 37 -13.69 -1.27 3.99
C LYS A 37 -13.03 -1.49 2.63
N TYR A 38 -11.93 -0.78 2.37
CA TYR A 38 -11.20 -0.86 1.11
C TYR A 38 -10.24 -2.03 1.07
N ILE A 39 -9.44 -2.22 2.12
CA ILE A 39 -8.42 -3.27 2.14
C ILE A 39 -9.01 -4.67 2.33
N ASP A 40 -10.20 -4.79 2.91
CA ASP A 40 -10.89 -6.06 3.11
C ASP A 40 -11.52 -6.63 1.82
N MET A 41 -11.63 -5.82 0.77
CA MET A 41 -12.20 -6.22 -0.52
C MET A 41 -11.48 -7.46 -1.08
N ASP A 42 -12.25 -8.37 -1.69
CA ASP A 42 -11.76 -9.67 -2.12
C ASP A 42 -11.28 -9.64 -3.59
N PHE A 43 -10.27 -8.80 -3.84
CA PHE A 43 -9.58 -8.77 -5.13
C PHE A 43 -8.28 -9.57 -5.06
N ASP A 44 -8.03 -10.36 -6.10
CA ASP A 44 -6.84 -11.20 -6.17
C ASP A 44 -5.56 -10.36 -6.02
N GLY A 45 -4.65 -10.83 -5.16
CA GLY A 45 -3.40 -10.15 -4.83
C GLY A 45 -3.51 -8.89 -3.95
N LEU A 46 -4.68 -8.28 -3.75
CA LEU A 46 -4.81 -7.02 -2.99
C LEU A 46 -4.25 -7.16 -1.57
N LYS A 47 -4.70 -8.18 -0.83
CA LYS A 47 -4.25 -8.38 0.57
C LYS A 47 -2.76 -8.69 0.65
N ASN A 48 -2.21 -9.40 -0.33
CA ASN A 48 -0.78 -9.68 -0.40
C ASN A 48 0.03 -8.40 -0.64
N ASP A 49 -0.45 -7.52 -1.53
CA ASP A 49 0.15 -6.22 -1.81
C ASP A 49 0.13 -5.31 -0.56
N ILE A 50 -1.00 -5.27 0.17
CA ILE A 50 -1.09 -4.52 1.43
C ILE A 50 -0.12 -5.07 2.48
N VAL A 51 -0.07 -6.40 2.68
CA VAL A 51 0.88 -7.04 3.61
C VAL A 51 2.33 -6.71 3.23
N TYR A 52 2.64 -6.74 1.94
CA TYR A 52 3.96 -6.39 1.44
C TYR A 52 4.30 -4.93 1.72
N LEU A 53 3.41 -3.98 1.41
CA LEU A 53 3.59 -2.57 1.71
C LEU A 53 3.78 -2.28 3.20
N MET A 54 3.09 -3.01 4.08
CA MET A 54 3.20 -2.87 5.53
C MET A 54 4.49 -3.47 6.11
N SER A 55 5.13 -4.41 5.40
CA SER A 55 6.28 -5.15 5.92
C SER A 55 7.54 -4.30 6.06
N ASP A 56 7.74 -3.33 5.17
CA ASP A 56 8.85 -2.37 5.22
C ASP A 56 8.41 -1.06 4.55
N LYS A 57 8.71 0.09 5.17
CA LYS A 57 8.44 1.42 4.60
C LYS A 57 9.07 1.67 3.23
N LYS A 58 10.13 0.94 2.89
CA LYS A 58 10.79 0.99 1.58
C LYS A 58 10.06 0.18 0.51
N ASN A 59 9.10 -0.66 0.88
CA ASN A 59 8.37 -1.48 -0.07
C ASN A 59 7.48 -0.62 -0.96
N ARG A 60 7.42 -1.03 -2.22
CA ARG A 60 6.79 -0.32 -3.32
C ARG A 60 6.09 -1.34 -4.20
N ILE A 61 4.82 -1.11 -4.54
CA ILE A 61 4.10 -1.92 -5.53
C ILE A 61 3.95 -1.14 -6.82
N LYS A 62 4.04 -1.80 -7.97
CA LYS A 62 3.79 -1.15 -9.27
C LYS A 62 2.29 -1.02 -9.48
N LEU A 63 1.86 0.09 -10.06
CA LEU A 63 0.48 0.25 -10.49
C LEU A 63 0.29 -0.33 -11.90
N ASP A 64 -0.64 -1.27 -12.06
CA ASP A 64 -0.81 -2.00 -13.33
C ASP A 64 -1.37 -1.12 -14.47
N ARG A 65 -2.03 0.00 -14.14
CA ARG A 65 -2.63 0.94 -15.12
C ARG A 65 -2.39 2.39 -14.70
N ASN A 66 -2.80 3.35 -15.53
CA ASN A 66 -2.68 4.76 -15.17
C ASN A 66 -3.71 5.10 -14.08
N ILE A 67 -3.36 6.01 -13.18
CA ILE A 67 -4.28 6.62 -12.22
C ILE A 67 -5.47 7.26 -12.94
N ASP A 68 -5.25 7.83 -14.14
CA ASP A 68 -6.30 8.46 -14.95
C ASP A 68 -7.32 7.46 -15.51
N ASP A 69 -6.98 6.17 -15.58
CA ASP A 69 -7.88 5.10 -16.03
C ASP A 69 -8.88 4.67 -14.94
N TYR A 70 -8.90 5.37 -13.81
CA TYR A 70 -9.84 5.15 -12.72
C TYR A 70 -11.26 5.50 -13.15
N ASP A 71 -12.14 4.49 -13.15
CA ASP A 71 -13.56 4.68 -13.44
C ASP A 71 -14.22 5.46 -12.30
N LYS A 72 -14.44 6.75 -12.53
CA LYS A 72 -15.10 7.66 -11.57
C LYS A 72 -16.62 7.47 -11.51
N ASN A 73 -17.19 6.71 -12.45
CA ASN A 73 -18.63 6.67 -12.68
C ASN A 73 -19.31 5.39 -12.18
N SER A 74 -18.55 4.33 -11.89
CA SER A 74 -19.13 3.01 -11.62
C SER A 74 -19.84 2.90 -10.26
N GLY A 75 -19.56 3.76 -9.28
CA GLY A 75 -20.10 3.64 -7.91
C GLY A 75 -19.63 2.38 -7.14
N GLU A 76 -19.18 1.36 -7.86
CA GLU A 76 -18.63 0.09 -7.40
C GLU A 76 -17.16 -0.05 -7.82
N TYR A 77 -16.34 -0.60 -6.94
CA TYR A 77 -14.94 -0.92 -7.22
C TYR A 77 -14.92 -2.24 -8.00
N ASN A 78 -14.34 -2.26 -9.19
CA ASN A 78 -14.42 -3.42 -10.09
C ASN A 78 -13.17 -4.30 -10.07
N ASN A 79 -12.06 -3.79 -9.54
CA ASN A 79 -10.77 -4.47 -9.55
C ASN A 79 -9.81 -3.89 -8.49
N LYS A 80 -8.69 -4.58 -8.28
CA LYS A 80 -7.60 -4.17 -7.38
C LYS A 80 -7.09 -2.75 -7.65
N HIS A 81 -6.94 -2.37 -8.92
CA HIS A 81 -6.40 -1.07 -9.31
C HIS A 81 -7.30 0.09 -8.86
N ASP A 82 -8.62 -0.05 -8.96
CA ASP A 82 -9.56 0.98 -8.53
C ASP A 82 -9.48 1.21 -7.02
N VAL A 83 -9.29 0.14 -6.23
CA VAL A 83 -9.07 0.23 -4.79
C VAL A 83 -7.75 0.94 -4.47
N LEU A 84 -6.67 0.60 -5.17
CA LEU A 84 -5.37 1.23 -4.97
C LEU A 84 -5.37 2.71 -5.32
N VAL A 85 -6.02 3.10 -6.42
CA VAL A 85 -6.20 4.51 -6.81
C VAL A 85 -7.08 5.24 -5.79
N LYS A 86 -8.12 4.58 -5.25
CA LYS A 86 -8.93 5.17 -4.18
C LYS A 86 -8.12 5.43 -2.92
N LEU A 87 -7.31 4.46 -2.48
CA LEU A 87 -6.42 4.61 -1.33
C LEU A 87 -5.38 5.73 -1.55
N LEU A 88 -4.90 5.90 -2.79
CA LEU A 88 -4.07 7.05 -3.17
C LEU A 88 -4.84 8.37 -3.03
N HIS A 89 -6.07 8.48 -3.55
CA HIS A 89 -6.89 9.68 -3.44
C HIS A 89 -7.26 10.04 -1.99
N LEU A 90 -7.44 9.05 -1.13
CA LEU A 90 -7.70 9.23 0.30
C LEU A 90 -6.42 9.57 1.10
N GLY A 91 -5.25 9.51 0.47
CA GLY A 91 -3.96 9.79 1.12
C GLY A 91 -3.40 8.63 1.94
N TYR A 92 -4.01 7.43 1.86
CA TYR A 92 -3.49 6.21 2.50
C TYR A 92 -2.27 5.66 1.76
N LEU A 93 -2.19 5.88 0.44
CA LEU A 93 -1.00 5.57 -0.35
C LEU A 93 -0.44 6.86 -0.96
N ALA A 94 0.85 6.88 -1.19
CA ALA A 94 1.55 7.89 -1.97
C ALA A 94 2.08 7.26 -3.26
N TYR A 95 2.19 8.09 -4.29
CA TYR A 95 2.64 7.72 -5.62
C TYR A 95 4.03 8.29 -5.88
N ASP A 96 4.97 7.42 -6.23
CA ASP A 96 6.30 7.78 -6.71
C ASP A 96 6.35 7.57 -8.22
N HIS A 97 6.45 8.67 -8.95
CA HIS A 97 6.68 8.65 -10.39
C HIS A 97 8.16 8.34 -10.64
N LYS A 98 8.56 7.07 -10.56
CA LYS A 98 9.92 6.69 -10.93
C LYS A 98 10.13 6.92 -12.43
N SER A 99 10.82 8.01 -12.75
CA SER A 99 11.34 8.38 -14.08
C SER A 99 12.34 7.39 -14.68
N ASN A 100 12.67 6.31 -13.97
CA ASN A 100 13.73 5.36 -14.33
C ASN A 100 13.18 4.07 -14.95
N LEU A 101 11.86 3.95 -15.11
CA LEU A 101 11.30 3.00 -16.06
C LEU A 101 11.79 3.43 -17.44
N LYS A 102 12.63 2.61 -18.07
CA LYS A 102 13.00 2.79 -19.47
C LYS A 102 11.70 2.82 -20.26
N ILE A 103 11.32 4.01 -20.70
CA ILE A 103 10.24 4.20 -21.66
C ILE A 103 10.79 3.63 -22.97
N ASP A 104 10.24 2.50 -23.40
CA ASP A 104 10.45 2.02 -24.76
C ASP A 104 9.43 2.74 -25.64
N TYR A 105 9.86 3.81 -26.30
CA TYR A 105 8.98 4.64 -27.13
C TYR A 105 8.28 3.86 -28.26
N ASN A 106 8.64 2.59 -28.51
CA ASN A 106 8.00 1.71 -29.49
C ASN A 106 6.94 0.76 -28.89
N ASP A 107 6.81 0.70 -27.56
CA ASP A 107 5.77 -0.09 -26.87
C ASP A 107 4.71 0.85 -26.29
N GLU A 108 3.52 0.88 -26.88
CA GLU A 108 2.37 1.65 -26.39
C GLU A 108 2.05 1.35 -24.92
N LYS A 109 2.38 0.16 -24.41
CA LYS A 109 2.20 -0.17 -22.98
C LYS A 109 3.27 0.46 -22.07
N SER A 110 4.45 0.78 -22.59
CA SER A 110 5.56 1.35 -21.80
C SER A 110 5.53 2.89 -21.73
N ASN A 111 4.79 3.55 -22.63
CA ASN A 111 4.43 4.97 -22.54
C ASN A 111 3.33 5.26 -21.51
N LYS A 112 2.77 4.22 -20.89
CA LYS A 112 1.84 4.35 -19.77
C LYS A 112 2.65 4.62 -18.51
N LEU A 113 2.46 5.79 -17.90
CA LEU A 113 3.17 6.17 -16.67
C LEU A 113 2.78 5.24 -15.51
N ILE A 114 3.52 4.14 -15.38
CA ILE A 114 3.37 3.15 -14.31
C ILE A 114 4.26 3.62 -13.16
N GLY A 115 3.69 4.33 -12.20
CA GLY A 115 4.42 4.66 -10.97
C GLY A 115 4.29 3.58 -9.91
N GLU A 116 4.98 3.82 -8.80
CA GLU A 116 5.00 2.93 -7.65
C GLU A 116 4.20 3.51 -6.49
N LEU A 117 3.44 2.67 -5.80
CA LEU A 117 2.69 3.04 -4.62
C LEU A 117 3.42 2.63 -3.34
N PHE A 118 3.30 3.45 -2.29
CA PHE A 118 3.83 3.19 -0.96
C PHE A 118 3.04 3.85 0.15
N ILE A 119 3.28 3.41 1.39
CA ILE A 119 2.75 4.05 2.59
C ILE A 119 3.65 5.25 2.95
N PRO A 120 3.13 6.49 2.98
CA PRO A 120 3.95 7.70 3.00
C PRO A 120 4.68 7.98 4.33
N ASN A 121 4.13 7.55 5.47
CA ASN A 121 4.64 7.92 6.80
C ASN A 121 4.26 6.86 7.86
N GLU A 122 4.73 7.03 9.11
CA GLU A 122 4.39 6.13 10.23
C GLU A 122 2.91 6.23 10.66
N GLU A 123 2.29 7.40 10.52
CA GLU A 123 0.92 7.63 10.99
C GLU A 123 -0.06 6.78 10.19
N VAL A 124 0.10 6.82 8.87
CA VAL A 124 -0.69 6.03 7.92
C VAL A 124 -0.40 4.54 8.10
N LEU A 125 0.88 4.14 8.27
CA LEU A 125 1.23 2.75 8.55
C LEU A 125 0.54 2.23 9.82
N THR A 126 0.41 3.08 10.84
CA THR A 126 -0.32 2.75 12.07
C THR A 126 -1.80 2.52 11.79
N SER A 127 -2.43 3.35 10.95
CA SER A 127 -3.82 3.13 10.52
C SER A 127 -3.98 1.77 9.81
N PHE A 128 -3.07 1.40 8.92
CA PHE A 128 -3.08 0.06 8.31
C PHE A 128 -2.94 -1.07 9.35
N LYS A 129 -2.07 -0.93 10.35
CA LYS A 129 -1.94 -1.91 11.43
C LYS A 129 -3.24 -2.07 12.21
N VAL A 130 -3.84 -0.97 12.66
CA VAL A 130 -5.12 -0.99 13.39
C VAL A 130 -6.24 -1.62 12.54
N SER A 131 -6.34 -1.25 11.26
CA SER A 131 -7.34 -1.83 10.35
C SER A 131 -7.13 -3.32 10.04
N THR A 132 -5.94 -3.87 10.30
CA THR A 132 -5.59 -5.27 10.03
C THR A 132 -5.39 -6.11 11.30
N GLU A 133 -5.76 -5.61 12.48
CA GLU A 133 -5.65 -6.34 13.76
C GLU A 133 -6.66 -7.49 13.93
N ASN A 134 -7.58 -7.66 12.97
CA ASN A 134 -8.63 -8.68 13.03
C ASN A 134 -8.12 -10.09 12.67
N ASN A 135 -8.91 -11.12 13.03
CA ASN A 135 -8.54 -12.52 12.83
C ASN A 135 -8.41 -12.94 11.37
N ASN A 136 -9.06 -12.23 10.43
CA ASN A 136 -8.96 -12.54 9.01
C ASN A 136 -7.55 -12.23 8.49
N TRP A 137 -7.05 -11.03 8.79
CA TRP A 137 -5.71 -10.59 8.40
C TRP A 137 -4.61 -11.41 9.05
N LYS A 138 -4.76 -11.83 10.31
CA LYS A 138 -3.78 -12.74 10.97
C LYS A 138 -3.55 -14.03 10.16
N LYS A 139 -4.60 -14.58 9.53
CA LYS A 139 -4.47 -15.75 8.65
C LYS A 139 -3.69 -15.40 7.38
N VAL A 140 -3.93 -14.22 6.80
CA VAL A 140 -3.23 -13.75 5.60
C VAL A 140 -1.74 -13.55 5.91
N PHE A 141 -1.39 -12.84 6.99
CA PHE A 141 0.00 -12.65 7.42
C PHE A 141 0.72 -13.99 7.59
N LYS A 142 0.09 -14.96 8.27
CA LYS A 142 0.66 -16.29 8.47
C LYS A 142 0.87 -17.03 7.13
N LYS A 143 -0.07 -16.96 6.20
CA LYS A 143 0.08 -17.57 4.87
C LYS A 143 1.22 -16.95 4.08
N VAL A 144 1.35 -15.62 4.10
CA VAL A 144 2.45 -14.90 3.43
C VAL A 144 3.79 -15.26 4.04
N GLU A 145 3.88 -15.35 5.37
CA GLU A 145 5.10 -15.75 6.07
C GLU A 145 5.51 -17.20 5.72
N LEU A 146 4.55 -18.13 5.74
CA LEU A 146 4.79 -19.52 5.34
C LEU A 146 5.25 -19.60 3.88
N SER A 147 4.64 -18.84 2.97
CA SER A 147 5.05 -18.79 1.57
C SER A 147 6.49 -18.28 1.40
N LYS A 148 6.88 -17.22 2.14
CA LYS A 148 8.26 -16.73 2.15
C LYS A 148 9.24 -17.76 2.70
N LYS A 149 8.86 -18.45 3.79
CA LYS A 149 9.67 -19.51 4.38
C LYS A 149 9.88 -20.66 3.40
N LEU A 150 8.79 -21.14 2.78
CA LEU A 150 8.83 -22.21 1.78
C LEU A 150 9.76 -21.85 0.61
N LEU A 151 9.68 -20.59 0.14
CA LEU A 151 10.52 -20.11 -0.95
C LEU A 151 11.99 -20.04 -0.56
N ASN A 152 12.30 -19.60 0.67
CA ASN A 152 13.67 -19.63 1.21
C ASN A 152 14.18 -21.07 1.41
N ASP A 153 13.36 -21.97 1.93
CA ASP A 153 13.72 -23.38 2.10
C ASP A 153 13.99 -24.04 0.74
N THR A 154 13.19 -23.72 -0.28
CA THR A 154 13.42 -24.14 -1.67
C THR A 154 14.75 -23.59 -2.22
N TRP A 155 15.03 -22.30 -1.99
CA TRP A 155 16.27 -21.66 -2.47
C TRP A 155 17.53 -22.24 -1.80
N ASN A 156 17.41 -22.68 -0.55
CA ASN A 156 18.50 -23.28 0.22
C ASN A 156 18.57 -24.81 0.09
N GLU A 157 17.83 -25.42 -0.85
CA GLU A 157 17.75 -26.87 -1.05
C GLU A 157 17.39 -27.66 0.23
N ASN A 158 16.62 -27.04 1.13
CA ASN A 158 16.21 -27.63 2.40
C ASN A 158 14.97 -28.52 2.21
N GLU A 159 15.18 -29.77 1.77
CA GLU A 159 14.12 -30.75 1.50
C GLU A 159 13.17 -30.94 2.69
N SER A 160 13.69 -30.97 3.92
CA SER A 160 12.89 -31.15 5.15
C SER A 160 11.98 -29.98 5.47
N GLY A 161 12.34 -28.77 5.04
CA GLY A 161 11.53 -27.56 5.21
C GLY A 161 10.39 -27.46 4.19
N VAL A 162 10.62 -27.95 2.97
CA VAL A 162 9.65 -27.90 1.85
C VAL A 162 8.58 -28.99 1.95
N ALA A 163 8.90 -30.16 2.51
CA ALA A 163 8.00 -31.31 2.57
C ALA A 163 6.96 -31.28 3.73
N ASN A 164 6.85 -30.17 4.47
CA ASN A 164 5.93 -30.01 5.62
C ASN A 164 4.61 -29.32 5.27
#